data_AF-A0AA43C333-F1
#
_entry.id   AF-A0AA43C333-F1
#
_cell.length_a   1.000
_cell.length_b   1.000
_cell.length_c   1.000
_cell.angle_alpha   90.00
_cell.angle_beta   90.00
_cell.angle_gamma   90.00
#
_symmetry.space_group_name_H-M   'P 1'
#
loop_
_entity.id
_entity.type
_entity.pdbx_description
1 polymer ?
#
loop_
_entity_poly.entity_id
_entity_poly.type
_entity_poly.pdbx_seq_one_letter_code
_entity_poly.pdbx_strand_id
1 'polypeptide(L)'
;MKFKKRYVLFVVLCVCFLYACAPTSMGSNAWLDTPVQHVRNGDTLLKAGKIDDAFREFSRAKELDPNYSPAYVGLSLVYGLRGEDETSAMYLKKAVNLLKGTHQK
;
A
#
# COMPACT_ATOMS: atom_id res chain seq x y z
N MET A 1 36.29 12.67 43.93
CA MET A 1 35.82 13.10 42.58
C MET A 1 35.72 11.97 41.53
N LYS A 2 36.01 10.69 41.84
CA LYS A 2 35.93 9.57 40.86
C LYS A 2 34.50 9.02 40.64
N PHE A 3 33.59 9.23 41.60
CA PHE A 3 32.21 8.74 41.58
C PHE A 3 31.34 9.44 40.52
N LYS A 4 31.45 10.77 40.40
CA LYS A 4 30.74 11.55 39.38
C LYS A 4 31.15 11.16 37.95
N LYS A 5 32.43 10.83 37.71
CA LYS A 5 32.91 10.37 36.38
C LYS A 5 32.33 9.00 36.00
N ARG A 6 32.20 8.07 36.96
CA ARG A 6 31.57 6.76 36.72
C ARG A 6 30.06 6.90 36.49
N TYR A 7 29.42 7.81 37.21
CA TYR A 7 28.01 8.10 37.02
C TYR A 7 27.72 8.71 35.64
N VAL A 8 28.52 9.70 35.21
CA VAL A 8 28.42 10.30 33.87
C VAL A 8 28.67 9.24 32.79
N LEU A 9 29.67 8.37 32.96
CA LEU A 9 29.94 7.28 32.02
C LEU A 9 28.75 6.31 31.90
N PHE A 10 28.09 5.99 33.02
CA PHE A 10 26.93 5.11 33.05
C PHE A 10 25.71 5.74 32.37
N VAL A 11 25.46 7.03 32.61
CA VAL A 11 24.38 7.78 31.96
C VAL A 11 24.58 7.85 30.44
N VAL A 12 25.81 8.11 29.98
CA VAL A 12 26.12 8.13 28.54
C VAL A 12 25.89 6.75 27.91
N LEU A 13 26.31 5.67 28.59
CA LEU A 13 26.07 4.29 28.13
C LEU A 13 24.57 3.97 28.03
N CYS A 14 23.78 4.35 29.04
CA CYS A 14 22.33 4.16 29.02
C CYS A 14 21.66 4.96 27.89
N VAL A 15 22.10 6.19 27.64
CA VAL A 15 21.57 7.01 26.54
C VAL A 15 21.90 6.38 25.18
N CYS A 16 23.14 5.89 24.97
CA CYS A 16 23.50 5.18 23.74
C CYS A 16 22.67 3.92 23.50
N PHE A 17 22.33 3.16 24.56
CA PHE A 17 21.46 1.99 24.47
C PHE A 17 20.03 2.35 24.04
N LEU A 18 19.51 3.51 24.47
CA LEU A 18 18.18 3.97 24.07
C LEU A 18 18.11 4.41 22.60
N TYR A 19 19.20 4.93 22.04
CA TYR A 19 19.28 5.28 20.62
C TYR A 19 19.47 4.07 19.68
N ALA A 20 19.92 2.92 20.20
CA ALA A 20 20.15 1.71 19.42
C ALA A 20 18.87 0.94 19.06
N CYS A 21 17.74 1.24 19.72
CA CYS A 21 16.46 0.58 19.47
C CYS A 21 15.43 1.47 18.75
N ALA A 22 15.86 2.57 18.13
CA ALA A 22 15.03 3.25 17.15
C ALA A 22 14.94 2.33 15.93
N PRO A 23 13.77 1.75 15.60
CA PRO A 23 13.64 1.01 14.36
C PRO A 23 13.99 2.00 13.25
N THR A 24 15.06 1.73 12.51
CA THR A 24 15.27 2.37 11.23
C THR A 24 13.99 2.15 10.47
N SER A 25 13.20 3.21 10.26
CA SER A 25 12.02 3.19 9.42
C SER A 25 12.46 2.55 8.13
N MET A 26 12.08 1.30 7.92
CA MET A 26 12.43 0.55 6.73
C MET A 26 11.89 1.38 5.59
N GLY A 27 12.80 2.02 4.85
CA GLY A 27 12.45 3.06 3.89
C GLY A 27 11.36 2.50 3.00
N SER A 28 10.27 3.24 2.85
CA SER A 28 9.35 3.02 1.75
C SER A 28 10.21 3.00 0.49
N ASN A 29 10.33 1.84 -0.13
CA ASN A 29 11.03 1.72 -1.40
C ASN A 29 10.16 2.45 -2.42
N ALA A 30 10.34 3.77 -2.54
CA ALA A 30 9.59 4.62 -3.49
C ALA A 30 9.67 4.06 -4.92
N TRP A 31 10.73 3.31 -5.22
CA TRP A 31 10.92 2.56 -6.46
C TRP A 31 9.87 1.46 -6.74
N LEU A 32 9.10 1.01 -5.74
CA LEU A 32 8.06 -0.03 -5.89
C LEU A 32 6.62 0.50 -5.87
N ASP A 33 6.40 1.81 -5.63
CA ASP A 33 5.08 2.46 -5.58
C ASP A 33 4.55 2.67 -7.02
N THR A 34 4.25 1.57 -7.70
CA THR A 34 3.75 1.55 -9.08
C THR A 34 2.32 0.97 -9.13
N PRO A 35 1.44 1.46 -10.03
CA PRO A 35 0.08 0.93 -10.15
C PRO A 35 0.05 -0.58 -10.38
N VAL A 36 1.00 -1.08 -11.18
CA VAL A 36 1.16 -2.50 -11.52
C VAL A 36 1.43 -3.34 -10.25
N GLN A 37 2.35 -2.88 -9.40
CA GLN A 37 2.71 -3.61 -8.20
C GLN A 37 1.54 -3.67 -7.21
N HIS A 38 0.84 -2.55 -7.02
CA HIS A 38 -0.35 -2.50 -6.17
C HIS A 38 -1.46 -3.43 -6.68
N VAL A 39 -1.70 -3.51 -7.99
CA VAL A 39 -2.66 -4.48 -8.54
C VAL A 39 -2.23 -5.93 -8.24
N ARG A 40 -0.95 -6.28 -8.45
CA ARG A 40 -0.43 -7.62 -8.15
C ARG A 40 -0.56 -7.98 -6.67
N ASN A 41 -0.30 -7.03 -5.78
CA ASN A 41 -0.49 -7.20 -4.34
C ASN A 41 -1.98 -7.41 -4.02
N GLY A 42 -2.85 -6.57 -4.58
CA GLY A 42 -4.31 -6.66 -4.44
C GLY A 42 -4.85 -8.02 -4.87
N ASP A 43 -4.41 -8.55 -6.01
CA ASP A 43 -4.79 -9.88 -6.48
C ASP A 43 -4.38 -10.99 -5.51
N THR A 44 -3.18 -10.87 -4.94
CA THR A 44 -2.67 -11.84 -3.95
C THR A 44 -3.49 -11.79 -2.68
N LEU A 45 -3.87 -10.59 -2.23
CA LEU A 45 -4.70 -10.37 -1.05
C LEU A 45 -6.13 -10.88 -1.25
N LEU A 46 -6.71 -10.68 -2.43
CA LEU A 46 -8.02 -11.25 -2.78
C LEU A 46 -7.99 -12.79 -2.72
N LYS A 47 -6.96 -13.42 -3.29
CA LYS A 47 -6.78 -14.88 -3.20
C LYS A 47 -6.63 -15.38 -1.76
N ALA A 48 -6.08 -14.53 -0.88
CA ALA A 48 -5.98 -14.81 0.55
C ALA A 48 -7.24 -14.47 1.35
N GLY A 49 -8.33 -14.01 0.70
CA GLY A 49 -9.57 -13.59 1.36
C GLY A 49 -9.48 -12.26 2.11
N LYS A 50 -8.36 -11.53 1.98
CA LYS A 50 -8.13 -10.24 2.65
C LYS A 50 -8.71 -9.09 1.82
N ILE A 51 -10.04 -9.04 1.76
CA ILE A 51 -10.78 -8.13 0.87
C ILE A 51 -10.46 -6.65 1.17
N ASP A 52 -10.41 -6.25 2.44
CA ASP A 52 -10.14 -4.86 2.83
C ASP A 52 -8.71 -4.43 2.52
N ASP A 53 -7.74 -5.33 2.63
CA ASP A 53 -6.36 -5.05 2.29
C ASP A 53 -6.22 -4.90 0.77
N ALA A 54 -6.87 -5.78 0.00
CA ALA A 54 -6.91 -5.69 -1.45
C ALA A 54 -7.55 -4.37 -1.93
N PHE A 55 -8.62 -3.91 -1.26
CA PHE A 55 -9.23 -2.61 -1.54
C PHE A 55 -8.23 -1.47 -1.45
N ARG A 56 -7.39 -1.46 -0.41
CA ARG A 56 -6.37 -0.41 -0.21
C ARG A 56 -5.34 -0.44 -1.33
N GLU A 57 -4.86 -1.62 -1.70
CA GLU A 57 -3.89 -1.77 -2.79
C GLU A 57 -4.48 -1.29 -4.13
N PHE A 58 -5.68 -1.74 -4.51
CA PHE A 58 -6.30 -1.27 -5.76
C PHE A 58 -6.64 0.22 -5.74
N SER A 59 -7.00 0.77 -4.58
CA SER A 59 -7.22 2.21 -4.42
C SER A 59 -5.92 2.99 -4.63
N ARG A 60 -4.80 2.50 -4.10
CA ARG A 60 -3.49 3.10 -4.34
C ARG A 60 -3.10 3.04 -5.81
N ALA A 61 -3.35 1.91 -6.49
CA ALA A 61 -3.12 1.81 -7.93
C ALA A 61 -3.91 2.86 -8.74
N LYS A 62 -5.18 3.09 -8.37
CA LYS A 62 -6.05 4.11 -8.96
C LYS A 62 -5.54 5.54 -8.69
N GLU A 63 -5.01 5.80 -7.50
CA GLU A 63 -4.42 7.11 -7.16
C GLU A 63 -3.15 7.39 -7.96
N LEU A 64 -2.31 6.38 -8.13
CA LEU A 64 -1.05 6.50 -8.87
C LEU A 64 -1.26 6.69 -10.37
N ASP A 65 -2.23 5.97 -10.95
CA ASP A 65 -2.64 6.14 -12.34
C ASP A 65 -4.17 6.02 -12.49
N PRO A 66 -4.87 7.16 -12.58
CA PRO A 66 -6.33 7.21 -12.79
C PRO A 66 -6.81 6.61 -14.12
N ASN A 67 -5.93 6.33 -15.07
CA ASN A 67 -6.26 5.67 -16.33
C ASN A 67 -5.87 4.20 -16.34
N TYR A 68 -5.32 3.66 -15.25
CA TYR A 68 -4.92 2.27 -15.14
C TYR A 68 -6.12 1.36 -14.96
N SER A 69 -6.67 0.90 -16.09
CA SER A 69 -7.87 0.04 -16.14
C SER A 69 -7.83 -1.16 -15.16
N PRO A 70 -6.71 -1.88 -14.98
CA PRO A 70 -6.65 -3.00 -14.02
C PRO A 70 -6.98 -2.63 -12.57
N ALA A 71 -6.69 -1.40 -12.13
CA ALA A 71 -7.07 -0.94 -10.78
C ALA A 71 -8.60 -0.88 -10.60
N TYR A 72 -9.32 -0.43 -11.64
CA TYR A 72 -10.78 -0.38 -11.64
C TYR A 72 -11.41 -1.78 -11.68
N VAL A 73 -10.77 -2.73 -12.39
CA VAL A 73 -11.19 -4.14 -12.35
C VAL A 73 -11.03 -4.71 -10.94
N GLY A 74 -9.87 -4.52 -10.31
CA GLY A 74 -9.63 -4.97 -8.93
C GLY A 74 -10.63 -4.41 -7.93
N LEU A 75 -10.95 -3.11 -8.04
CA LEU A 75 -12.00 -2.50 -7.21
C LEU A 75 -13.39 -3.11 -7.47
N SER A 76 -13.76 -3.38 -8.73
CA SER A 76 -15.05 -4.03 -9.03
C SER A 76 -15.15 -5.42 -8.38
N LEU A 77 -14.06 -6.19 -8.39
CA LEU A 77 -14.00 -7.49 -7.72
C LEU A 77 -14.19 -7.35 -6.20
N VAL A 78 -13.52 -6.38 -5.58
CA VAL A 78 -13.69 -6.09 -4.15
C VAL A 78 -15.15 -5.75 -3.82
N TYR A 79 -15.77 -4.85 -4.57
CA TYR A 79 -17.16 -4.46 -4.33
C TYR A 79 -18.14 -5.61 -4.56
N GLY A 80 -17.93 -6.44 -5.58
CA GLY A 80 -18.72 -7.66 -5.80
C GLY A 80 -18.60 -8.65 -4.64
N LEU A 81 -17.39 -8.84 -4.09
CA LEU A 81 -17.19 -9.69 -2.91
C LEU A 81 -17.82 -9.14 -1.62
N ARG A 82 -18.09 -7.83 -1.57
CA ARG A 82 -18.84 -7.19 -0.48
C ARG A 82 -20.36 -7.20 -0.69
N GLY A 83 -20.85 -7.68 -1.83
CA GLY A 83 -22.27 -7.65 -2.20
C GLY A 83 -22.74 -6.29 -2.72
N GLU A 84 -21.82 -5.38 -3.05
CA GLU A 84 -22.11 -4.05 -3.58
C GLU A 84 -22.12 -4.08 -5.13
N ASP A 85 -23.06 -4.83 -5.71
CA ASP A 85 -23.09 -5.14 -7.14
C ASP A 85 -23.25 -3.91 -8.04
N GLU A 86 -24.04 -2.91 -7.62
CA GLU A 86 -24.22 -1.66 -8.36
C GLU A 86 -22.90 -0.89 -8.49
N THR A 87 -22.16 -0.79 -7.38
CA THR A 87 -20.85 -0.15 -7.33
C THR A 87 -19.85 -0.93 -8.17
N SER A 88 -19.85 -2.26 -8.08
CA SER A 88 -19.01 -3.13 -8.90
C SER A 88 -19.23 -2.88 -10.41
N ALA A 89 -20.49 -2.87 -10.85
CA ALA A 89 -20.84 -2.61 -12.25
C ALA A 89 -20.37 -1.23 -12.72
N MET A 90 -20.46 -0.21 -11.87
CA MET A 90 -19.95 1.14 -12.16
C MET A 90 -18.44 1.15 -12.40
N TYR A 91 -17.67 0.49 -11.52
CA TYR A 91 -16.21 0.39 -11.66
C TYR A 91 -15.81 -0.43 -12.91
N LEU A 92 -16.52 -1.52 -13.20
CA LEU A 92 -16.27 -2.33 -14.39
C LEU A 92 -16.56 -1.56 -15.68
N LYS A 93 -17.64 -0.78 -15.72
CA LYS A 93 -17.95 0.12 -16.85
C LYS A 93 -16.84 1.15 -17.07
N LYS A 94 -16.29 1.71 -16.00
CA LYS A 94 -15.15 2.63 -16.08
C LYS A 94 -13.91 1.94 -16.65
N ALA A 95 -13.59 0.72 -16.20
CA ALA A 95 -12.47 -0.07 -16.70
C ALA A 95 -12.59 -0.31 -18.22
N VAL A 96 -13.77 -0.71 -18.70
CA VAL A 96 -14.05 -0.92 -20.13
C VAL A 96 -13.90 0.36 -20.94
N ASN A 97 -14.37 1.50 -20.42
CA ASN A 97 -14.23 2.78 -21.12
C ASN A 97 -12.77 3.20 -21.28
N LEU A 98 -11.93 2.97 -20.27
CA LEU A 98 -10.49 3.23 -20.32
C LEU A 98 -9.78 2.37 -21.37
N LEU A 99 -10.18 1.10 -21.52
CA LEU A 99 -9.66 0.20 -22.56
C LEU A 99 -10.11 0.62 -23.96
N LYS A 100 -11.37 1.02 -24.13
CA LYS A 100 -11.87 1.48 -25.43
C LYS A 100 -11.21 2.78 -25.87
N GLY A 101 -10.99 3.71 -24.95
CA GLY A 101 -10.31 4.99 -25.24
C GLY A 101 -8.83 4.83 -25.61
N THR A 102 -8.17 3.74 -25.21
CA THR A 102 -6.78 3.44 -25.57
C THR A 102 -6.64 2.87 -26.99
N HIS A 103 -7.69 2.27 -27.56
CA HIS A 103 -7.72 1.77 -28.94
C HIS A 103 -8.19 2.81 -29.98
N GLN A 104 -8.61 3.99 -29.55
CA GLN A 104 -9.13 5.06 -30.42
C GLN A 104 -8.11 6.18 -30.74
N LYS A 105 -6.84 6.00 -30.39
CA LYS A 105 -5.72 6.88 -30.78
C LYS A 105 -4.72 6.10 -31.61
#